data_AF-A0A5C6DY69-F1
#
_entry.id   AF-A0A5C6DY69-F1
#
_cell.length_a   1.000
_cell.length_b   1.000
_cell.length_c   1.000
_cell.angle_alpha   90.00
_cell.angle_beta   90.00
_cell.angle_gamma   90.00
#
_symmetry.space_group_name_H-M   'P 1'
#
loop_
_entity.id
_entity.type
_entity.pdbx_description
1 polymer ?
#
loop_
_entity_poly.entity_id
_entity_poly.type
_entity_poly.pdbx_seq_one_letter_code
_entity_poly.pdbx_strand_id
1 'polypeptide(L)' 'MSTISVNVPDQIMSAIAERARNSGYADVNEYVSQYVLRLSERQSEVEALAIEGLQSGPSEPWDRTEIEGIRADLKSKYGS' A
#
# COMPACT_ATOMS: atom_id res chain seq x y z
N MET A 1 6.46 9.42 24.01
CA MET A 1 6.79 9.63 22.58
C MET A 1 8.20 10.16 22.50
N SER A 2 9.06 9.54 21.71
CA SER A 2 10.40 10.06 21.44
C SER A 2 10.32 11.05 20.26
N THR A 3 10.98 12.19 20.37
CA THR A 3 11.04 13.20 19.30
C THR A 3 12.33 13.04 18.50
N ILE A 4 12.22 13.11 17.17
CA ILE A 4 13.35 13.16 16.25
C ILE A 4 13.31 14.52 15.57
N SER A 5 14.42 15.27 15.63
CA SER A 5 14.56 16.49 14.84
C SER A 5 15.10 16.14 13.47
N VAL A 6 14.37 16.51 12.42
CA VAL A 6 14.78 16.30 11.03
C VAL A 6 14.81 17.65 10.35
N ASN A 7 15.93 17.95 9.71
CA ASN A 7 16.05 19.15 8.90
C ASN A 7 15.75 18.80 7.45
N VAL A 8 14.82 19.52 6.83
CA VAL A 8 14.46 19.31 5.42
C VAL A 8 14.36 20.66 4.71
N PRO A 9 14.59 20.71 3.38
CA PRO A 9 14.40 21.92 2.60
C PRO A 9 12.98 22.50 2.71
N ASP A 10 12.85 23.82 2.63
CA ASP A 10 11.57 24.54 2.77
C ASP A 10 10.49 24.07 1.78
N GLN A 11 10.91 23.72 0.56
CA GLN A 11 10.01 23.16 -0.46
C GLN A 11 9.39 21.83 0.00
N ILE A 12 10.14 21.01 0.74
CA ILE A 12 9.67 19.73 1.26
C ILE A 12 8.73 19.97 2.43
N MET A 13 9.07 20.86 3.38
CA MET A 13 8.16 21.22 4.47
C MET A 13 6.82 21.75 3.95
N SER A 14 6.87 22.63 2.94
CA SER A 14 5.67 23.21 2.34
C SER A 14 4.78 22.13 1.71
N ALA A 15 5.38 21.21 0.96
CA ALA A 15 4.65 20.10 0.34
C ALA A 15 4.04 19.13 1.38
N ILE A 16 4.77 18.83 2.46
CA ILE A 16 4.27 17.97 3.55
C ILE A 16 3.11 18.65 4.29
N ALA A 17 3.24 19.94 4.61
CA ALA A 17 2.19 20.72 5.27
C ALA A 17 0.92 20.84 4.42
N GLU A 18 1.05 21.00 3.10
CA GLU A 18 -0.09 20.97 2.20
C GLU A 18 -0.80 19.60 2.20
N ARG A 19 -0.03 18.50 2.08
CA ARG A 19 -0.59 17.15 2.11
C ARG A 19 -1.26 16.81 3.44
N ALA A 20 -0.67 17.23 4.56
CA ALA A 20 -1.25 17.04 5.89
C ALA A 20 -2.64 17.71 5.98
N ARG A 21 -2.75 18.98 5.56
CA ARG A 21 -4.03 19.71 5.51
C ARG A 21 -5.03 19.04 4.58
N ASN A 22 -4.64 18.69 3.36
CA ASN A 22 -5.52 18.06 2.37
C ASN A 22 -6.01 16.68 2.81
N SER A 23 -5.24 15.99 3.65
CA SER A 23 -5.60 14.68 4.20
C SER A 23 -6.31 14.78 5.56
N GLY A 24 -6.61 15.99 6.05
CA GLY A 24 -7.38 16.23 7.27
C GLY A 24 -6.62 16.08 8.58
N TYR A 25 -5.28 16.04 8.56
CA TYR A 25 -4.47 15.94 9.77
C TYR A 25 -4.34 17.29 10.47
N ALA A 26 -4.24 17.27 11.80
CA ALA A 26 -4.13 18.47 12.61
C ALA A 26 -2.74 19.13 12.49
N ASP A 27 -1.70 18.32 12.31
CA ASP A 27 -0.34 18.80 12.12
C ASP A 27 0.51 17.87 11.22
N VAL A 28 1.71 18.37 10.88
CA VAL A 28 2.68 17.66 10.04
C VAL A 28 3.24 16.41 10.73
N ASN A 29 3.41 16.44 12.05
CA ASN A 29 4.00 15.34 12.80
C ASN A 29 3.05 14.12 12.85
N GLU A 30 1.76 14.37 13.04
CA GLU A 30 0.70 13.36 12.94
C GLU A 30 0.68 12.74 11.53
N TYR A 31 0.68 13.58 10.50
CA TYR A 31 0.70 13.12 9.11
C TYR A 31 1.92 12.24 8.80
N VAL A 32 3.13 12.69 9.17
CA VAL A 32 4.37 11.96 8.91
C VAL A 32 4.42 10.66 9.69
N SER A 33 3.97 10.65 10.94
CA SER A 33 3.92 9.42 11.75
C SER A 33 3.00 8.37 11.12
N GLN A 34 1.79 8.77 10.73
CA GLN A 34 0.85 7.89 10.04
C GLN A 34 1.36 7.43 8.68
N TYR A 35 2.06 8.32 7.96
CA TYR A 35 2.67 7.98 6.68
C TYR A 35 3.77 6.91 6.82
N VAL A 36 4.65 7.05 7.81
CA VAL A 36 5.72 6.08 8.09
C VAL A 36 5.13 4.74 8.53
N LEU A 37 4.11 4.75 9.40
CA LEU A 37 3.41 3.52 9.80
C LEU A 37 2.83 2.79 8.58
N ARG A 38 2.06 3.50 7.74
CA ARG A 38 1.47 2.91 6.53
C ARG A 38 2.53 2.39 5.55
N LEU A 39 3.67 3.07 5.45
CA LEU A 39 4.78 2.61 4.61
C LEU A 39 5.33 1.26 5.11
N SER A 40 5.49 1.12 6.43
CA SER A 40 5.95 -0.13 7.05
C SER A 40 4.93 -1.26 6.93
N GLU A 41 3.64 -0.96 7.08
CA GLU A 41 2.54 -1.93 6.90
C GLU A 41 2.52 -2.45 5.47
N ARG A 42 2.59 -1.55 4.47
CA ARG A 42 2.58 -1.94 3.06
C ARG A 42 3.77 -2.82 2.69
N GLN A 43 4.94 -2.54 3.24
CA GLN A 43 6.12 -3.38 3.02
C GLN A 43 5.91 -4.78 3.60
N SER A 44 5.37 -4.85 4.83
CA SER A 44 5.07 -6.12 5.50
C SER A 44 3.99 -6.93 4.76
N GLU A 45 2.98 -6.27 4.20
CA GLU A 45 1.91 -6.90 3.42
C GLU A 45 2.45 -7.51 2.12
N VAL A 46 3.29 -6.78 1.39
CA VAL A 46 3.92 -7.30 0.17
C VAL A 46 4.80 -8.51 0.47
N GLU A 47 5.58 -8.47 1.55
CA GLU A 47 6.40 -9.59 1.98
C GLU A 47 5.54 -10.81 2.36
N ALA A 48 4.45 -10.59 3.10
CA ALA A 48 3.51 -11.65 3.47
C ALA A 48 2.88 -12.32 2.23
N LEU A 49 2.39 -11.53 1.26
CA LEU A 49 1.81 -12.04 0.02
C LEU A 49 2.84 -12.79 -0.84
N ALA A 50 4.09 -12.32 -0.86
CA ALA A 50 5.17 -13.02 -1.57
C ALA A 50 5.46 -14.39 -0.93
N ILE A 51 5.50 -14.47 0.41
CA ILE A 51 5.69 -15.72 1.13
C ILE A 51 4.51 -16.68 0.89
N GLU A 52 3.27 -16.19 0.95
CA GLU A 52 2.07 -16.98 0.62
C GLU A 52 2.17 -17.54 -0.80
N GLY A 53 2.55 -16.71 -1.77
CA GLY A 53 2.79 -17.13 -3.15
C GLY A 53 3.84 -18.24 -3.26
N LEU A 54 4.98 -18.09 -2.58
CA LEU A 54 6.03 -19.12 -2.54
C LEU A 54 5.55 -20.43 -1.91
N GLN A 55 4.68 -20.35 -0.90
CA GLN A 55 4.11 -21.52 -0.20
C GLN A 55 2.96 -22.19 -0.98
N SER A 56 2.32 -21.48 -1.90
CA SER A 56 1.20 -21.99 -2.71
C SER A 56 1.62 -23.05 -3.75
N GLY A 57 2.93 -23.22 -3.94
CA GLY A 57 3.51 -24.21 -4.83
C GLY A 57 4.01 -23.63 -6.16
N PRO A 58 4.51 -24.47 -7.07
CA PRO A 58 5.00 -24.01 -8.37
C PRO A 58 3.88 -23.38 -9.20
N SER A 59 4.14 -22.23 -9.80
CA SER A 59 3.21 -21.61 -10.75
C SER A 59 3.17 -22.40 -12.06
N GLU A 60 1.98 -22.62 -12.60
CA GLU A 60 1.77 -23.18 -13.94
C GLU A 60 1.43 -22.07 -14.96
N PRO A 61 1.88 -22.17 -16.22
CA PRO A 61 1.49 -21.19 -17.25
C PRO A 61 0.00 -21.29 -17.54
N TRP A 62 -0.71 -20.16 -17.48
CA TRP A 62 -2.12 -20.11 -17.86
C TRP A 62 -2.30 -19.99 -19.36
N ASP A 63 -3.23 -20.77 -19.90
CA ASP A 63 -3.70 -20.65 -21.27
C ASP A 63 -4.90 -19.70 -21.40
N ARG A 64 -5.29 -19.41 -22.64
CA ARG A 64 -6.39 -18.48 -22.93
C ARG A 64 -7.73 -18.99 -22.40
N THR A 65 -7.95 -20.30 -22.39
CA THR A 65 -9.19 -20.92 -21.94
C THR A 65 -9.34 -20.77 -20.43
N GLU A 66 -8.25 -21.00 -19.69
CA GLU A 66 -8.20 -20.82 -18.23
C GLU A 66 -8.46 -19.37 -17.83
N ILE A 67 -7.87 -18.41 -18.55
CA ILE A 67 -8.08 -16.98 -18.29
C ILE A 67 -9.55 -16.58 -18.51
N GLU A 68 -10.19 -17.05 -19.58
CA GLU A 68 -11.61 -16.76 -19.81
C GLU A 68 -12.52 -17.45 -18.78
N GLY A 69 -12.15 -18.65 -18.31
CA GLY A 69 -12.82 -19.33 -17.19
C GLY A 69 -12.76 -18.51 -15.90
N ILE A 70 -11.57 -18.04 -15.52
CA ILE A 70 -11.37 -17.18 -14.34
C ILE A 70 -12.21 -15.90 -14.46
N ARG A 71 -12.27 -15.28 -15.64
CA ARG A 71 -13.06 -14.06 -15.86
C ARG A 71 -14.56 -14.33 -15.69
N ALA A 72 -15.07 -15.45 -16.22
CA ALA A 72 -16.47 -15.84 -16.07
C ALA A 72 -16.84 -16.07 -14.60
N ASP A 73 -15.98 -16.76 -13.85
CA ASP A 73 -16.17 -17.02 -12.41
C ASP A 73 -16.18 -15.75 -11.57
N LEU A 74 -15.24 -14.83 -11.81
CA LEU A 74 -15.20 -13.54 -11.12
C LEU A 74 -16.45 -12.71 -11.43
N LYS A 75 -16.89 -12.69 -12.69
CA LYS A 75 -18.11 -11.99 -13.10
C LYS A 75 -19.35 -12.59 -12.43
N SER A 76 -19.41 -13.90 -12.26
CA SER A 76 -20.52 -14.56 -11.55
C SER A 76 -20.50 -14.28 -10.05
N LYS A 77 -19.32 -14.18 -9.42
CA LYS A 77 -19.20 -13.94 -7.97
C LYS A 77 -19.38 -12.49 -7.56
N TYR A 78 -18.94 -11.54 -8.38
CA TYR A 78 -18.85 -10.12 -8.01
C TYR A 78 -19.60 -9.18 -8.95
N GLY A 79 -20.18 -9.70 -10.05
CA GLY A 79 -20.99 -8.92 -10.98
C GLY A 79 -22.39 -8.66 -10.46
N SER A 80 -22.51 -7.72 -9.52
CA SER A 80 -23.72 -6.89 -9.33
C SER A 80 -23.37 -5.44 -9.61
#